data_AF-A0A2N2KIK2-F1
#
_entry.id   AF-A0A2N2KIK2-F1
#
_cell.length_a   1.000
_cell.length_b   1.000
_cell.length_c   1.000
_cell.angle_alpha   90.00
_cell.angle_beta   90.00
_cell.angle_gamma   90.00
#
_symmetry.space_group_name_H-M   'P 1'
#
loop_
_entity.id
_entity.type
_entity.pdbx_description
1 polymer ?
#
loop_
_entity_poly.entity_id
_entity_poly.type
_entity_poly.pdbx_seq_one_letter_code
_entity_poly.pdbx_strand_id
1 'polypeptide(L)'
;MEGTLLTKSNLWSYEKEWRIIEHIKGVGKYSFPPQLLTGVIIGCQMPDANKTKIINWAKNRNPKPLLYKAEVKKREFGLKIKPME
;
A
#
# COMPACT_ATOMS: atom_id res chain seq x y z
N MET A 1 -12.36 -16.12 -25.39
CA MET A 1 -11.40 -16.88 -24.58
C MET A 1 -11.61 -16.43 -23.14
N GLU A 2 -12.34 -17.24 -22.39
CA GLU A 2 -12.67 -17.01 -20.98
C GLU A 2 -11.42 -17.21 -20.13
N GLY A 3 -11.07 -16.25 -19.29
CA GLY A 3 -10.00 -16.48 -18.34
C GLY A 3 -9.58 -15.21 -17.63
N THR A 4 -10.39 -14.66 -16.72
CA THR A 4 -9.90 -13.53 -15.90
C THR A 4 -10.76 -13.20 -14.68
N LEU A 5 -11.06 -14.15 -13.78
CA LEU A 5 -11.58 -13.74 -12.46
C LEU A 5 -10.61 -14.02 -11.32
N LEU A 6 -9.73 -15.03 -11.44
CA LEU A 6 -8.91 -15.50 -10.30
C LEU A 6 -7.39 -15.55 -10.60
N THR A 7 -6.94 -15.18 -11.80
CA THR A 7 -5.53 -15.21 -12.18
C THR A 7 -5.03 -13.82 -12.53
N LYS A 8 -3.95 -13.40 -11.86
CA LYS A 8 -3.28 -12.12 -12.16
C LYS A 8 -2.58 -12.22 -13.52
N SER A 9 -2.65 -11.16 -14.32
CA SER A 9 -1.88 -11.07 -15.56
C SER A 9 -0.39 -11.23 -15.27
N ASN A 10 0.31 -12.04 -16.08
CA ASN A 10 1.76 -12.21 -15.98
C ASN A 10 2.51 -10.88 -16.08
N LEU A 11 1.95 -9.90 -16.81
CA LEU A 11 2.48 -8.54 -16.92
C LEU A 11 2.56 -7.83 -15.56
N TRP A 12 1.77 -8.22 -14.57
CA TRP A 12 1.75 -7.60 -13.24
C TRP A 12 2.52 -8.40 -12.18
N SER A 13 3.27 -9.43 -12.59
CA SER A 13 4.08 -10.25 -11.67
C SER A 13 5.10 -9.43 -10.87
N TYR A 14 5.58 -8.30 -11.44
CA TYR A 14 6.54 -7.41 -10.79
C TYR A 14 5.99 -6.70 -9.54
N GLU A 15 4.68 -6.55 -9.42
CA GLU A 15 4.05 -5.84 -8.29
C GLU A 15 4.15 -6.64 -6.98
N LYS A 16 4.30 -7.97 -7.07
CA LYS A 16 4.36 -8.89 -5.92
C LYS A 16 3.20 -8.68 -4.92
N GLU A 17 2.04 -8.29 -5.44
CA GLU A 17 0.82 -8.04 -4.67
C GLU A 17 -0.05 -9.29 -4.56
N TRP A 18 -0.65 -9.49 -3.39
CA TRP A 18 -1.71 -10.46 -3.14
C TRP A 18 -3.09 -9.79 -3.22
N ARG A 19 -4.04 -10.43 -3.90
CA ARG A 19 -5.44 -10.00 -3.95
C ARG A 19 -6.33 -10.99 -3.23
N ILE A 20 -7.20 -10.47 -2.38
CA ILE A 20 -8.21 -11.25 -1.65
C ILE A 20 -9.55 -11.00 -2.35
N ILE A 21 -10.25 -12.06 -2.73
CA ILE A 21 -11.55 -11.99 -3.40
C ILE A 21 -12.59 -12.59 -2.44
N GLU A 22 -13.45 -11.74 -1.89
CA GLU A 22 -14.57 -12.13 -1.02
C GLU A 22 -15.89 -11.89 -1.76
N HIS A 23 -16.45 -12.96 -2.31
CA HIS A 23 -17.62 -12.90 -3.19
C HIS A 23 -18.95 -13.09 -2.46
N ILE A 24 -18.94 -13.48 -1.18
CA ILE A 24 -20.16 -13.66 -0.38
C ILE A 24 -20.54 -12.34 0.27
N LYS A 25 -19.62 -11.72 1.02
CA LYS A 25 -19.87 -10.43 1.69
C LYS A 25 -19.70 -9.24 0.73
N GLY A 26 -18.83 -9.35 -0.26
CA GLY A 26 -18.63 -8.32 -1.28
C GLY A 26 -17.94 -7.04 -0.76
N VAL A 27 -18.33 -5.88 -1.29
CA VAL A 27 -17.69 -4.59 -0.97
C VAL A 27 -17.92 -4.22 0.50
N GLY A 28 -16.86 -3.82 1.20
CA GLY A 28 -17.00 -3.31 2.57
C GLY A 28 -15.69 -3.29 3.35
N LYS A 29 -15.82 -3.10 4.66
CA LYS A 29 -14.69 -3.13 5.59
C LYS A 29 -14.38 -4.57 6.02
N TYR A 30 -13.10 -4.90 5.98
CA TYR A 30 -12.55 -6.17 6.45
C TYR A 30 -11.51 -5.91 7.53
N SER A 31 -11.65 -6.63 8.64
CA SER A 31 -10.65 -6.63 9.69
C SER A 31 -9.52 -7.57 9.33
N PHE A 32 -8.30 -7.21 9.71
CA PHE A 32 -7.13 -8.07 9.56
C PHE A 32 -6.28 -7.97 10.84
N PRO A 33 -5.50 -9.01 11.19
CA PRO A 33 -4.64 -8.98 12.36
C PRO A 33 -3.71 -7.76 12.33
N PRO A 34 -3.64 -6.95 13.40
CA PRO A 34 -2.92 -5.69 13.35
C PRO A 34 -1.44 -5.81 12.96
N GLN A 35 -0.81 -6.93 13.27
CA GLN A 35 0.60 -7.22 13.02
C GLN A 35 0.93 -7.33 11.52
N LEU A 36 -0.07 -7.59 10.66
CA LEU A 36 0.15 -7.72 9.21
C LEU A 36 0.40 -6.37 8.52
N LEU A 37 0.02 -5.25 9.14
CA LEU A 37 0.41 -3.93 8.61
C LEU A 37 1.81 -3.59 9.13
N THR A 38 2.82 -3.94 8.34
CA THR A 38 4.23 -3.77 8.70
C THR A 38 4.79 -2.40 8.33
N GLY A 39 4.23 -1.74 7.32
CA GLY A 39 4.73 -0.46 6.85
C GLY A 39 3.70 0.34 6.05
N VAL A 40 3.92 1.65 5.98
CA VAL A 40 3.13 2.60 5.19
C VAL A 40 4.09 3.47 4.39
N ILE A 41 3.87 3.53 3.08
CA ILE A 41 4.64 4.37 2.15
C ILE A 41 3.80 5.60 1.79
N ILE A 42 4.28 6.79 2.15
CA ILE A 42 3.66 8.05 1.74
C ILE A 42 4.01 8.34 0.29
N GLY A 43 2.97 8.55 -0.54
CA GLY A 43 3.11 8.85 -1.96
C GLY A 43 3.86 10.16 -2.23
N CYS A 44 4.64 10.18 -3.32
CA CYS A 44 5.54 11.29 -3.66
C CYS A 44 4.84 12.62 -4.01
N GLN A 45 3.54 12.60 -4.31
CA GLN A 45 2.73 13.77 -4.65
C GLN A 45 1.58 13.99 -3.65
N MET A 46 1.65 13.37 -2.46
CA MET A 46 0.60 13.49 -1.47
C MET A 46 0.61 14.89 -0.83
N PRO A 47 -0.53 15.61 -0.78
CA PRO A 47 -0.63 16.89 -0.07
C PRO A 47 -0.30 16.74 1.42
N ASP A 48 0.31 17.77 2.02
CA ASP A 48 0.79 17.73 3.40
C ASP A 48 -0.32 17.48 4.44
N ALA A 49 -1.53 17.96 4.19
CA ALA A 49 -2.69 17.71 5.04
C ALA A 49 -3.01 16.19 5.13
N ASN A 50 -2.98 15.50 3.98
CA ASN A 50 -3.22 14.06 3.93
C ASN A 50 -2.05 13.28 4.52
N LYS A 51 -0.81 13.69 4.22
CA LYS A 51 0.39 13.09 4.79
C LYS A 51 0.36 13.11 6.32
N THR A 52 0.05 14.27 6.91
CA THR A 52 -0.05 14.43 8.37
C THR A 52 -1.12 13.52 8.96
N LYS A 53 -2.29 13.43 8.32
CA LYS A 53 -3.39 12.56 8.73
C LYS A 53 -2.98 11.08 8.77
N ILE A 54 -2.34 10.59 7.70
CA ILE A 54 -1.88 9.19 7.61
C ILE A 54 -0.79 8.89 8.65
N ILE A 55 0.18 9.81 8.81
CA ILE A 55 1.25 9.65 9.81
C ILE A 55 0.67 9.55 11.21
N ASN A 56 -0.33 10.40 11.53
CA ASN A 56 -0.99 10.34 12.84
C ASN A 56 -1.72 9.02 13.06
N TRP A 57 -2.41 8.49 12.05
CA TRP A 57 -3.04 7.17 12.12
C TRP A 57 -2.03 6.04 12.35
N ALA A 58 -0.91 6.08 11.64
CA ALA A 58 0.16 5.09 11.81
C ALA A 58 0.79 5.15 13.20
N LYS A 59 1.09 6.37 13.71
CA LYS A 59 1.68 6.58 15.04
C LYS A 59 0.77 6.14 16.18
N ASN A 60 -0.55 6.29 16.02
CA ASN A 60 -1.55 5.93 17.04
C ASN A 60 -1.96 4.45 17.00
N ARG A 61 -1.39 3.66 16.10
CA ARG A 61 -1.72 2.25 15.94
C ARG A 61 -0.81 1.35 16.77
N ASN A 62 -1.31 0.18 17.16
CA ASN A 62 -0.53 -0.89 17.78
C ASN A 62 -0.69 -2.22 17.01
N PRO A 63 0.39 -2.84 16.48
CA PRO A 63 1.75 -2.31 16.41
C PRO A 63 1.86 -1.13 15.45
N LYS A 64 2.89 -0.30 15.68
CA LYS A 64 3.22 0.86 14.84
C LYS A 64 3.88 0.36 13.55
N PRO A 65 3.29 0.61 12.36
CA PRO A 65 3.95 0.26 11.11
C PRO A 65 5.14 1.19 10.86
N LEU A 66 6.15 0.68 10.16
CA LEU A 66 7.28 1.47 9.69
C LEU A 66 6.80 2.53 8.69
N LEU A 67 7.27 3.77 8.82
CA LEU A 67 6.92 4.85 7.92
C LEU A 67 8.01 5.03 6.86
N TYR A 68 7.58 5.17 5.60
CA TYR A 68 8.42 5.42 4.46
C TYR A 68 7.87 6.58 3.63
N LYS A 69 8.73 7.18 2.81
CA LYS A 69 8.33 8.13 1.77
C LYS A 69 8.81 7.68 0.40
N ALA A 70 7.98 7.90 -0.60
CA ALA A 70 8.36 7.81 -2.00
C ALA A 70 8.86 9.17 -2.50
N GLU A 71 9.98 9.17 -3.22
CA GLU A 71 10.52 10.34 -3.90
C GLU A 71 10.67 10.01 -5.39
N VAL A 72 10.29 10.94 -6.28
CA VAL A 72 10.49 10.76 -7.72
C VAL A 72 11.99 10.71 -8.02
N LYS A 73 12.42 9.72 -8.80
CA LYS A 73 13.80 9.67 -9.29
C LYS A 73 14.02 10.76 -10.33
N LYS A 74 15.12 11.51 -10.21
CA LYS A 74 15.36 12.69 -11.05
C LYS A 74 15.79 12.40 -12.50
N ARG A 75 16.36 11.22 -12.75
CA ARG A 75 17.05 10.88 -14.02
C ARG A 75 16.48 9.66 -14.73
N GLU A 76 15.48 9.02 -14.14
CA GLU A 76 14.85 7.83 -14.71
C GLU A 76 13.41 7.73 -14.24
N PHE A 77 12.57 7.04 -15.02
CA PHE A 77 11.22 6.75 -14.59
C PHE A 77 11.23 5.81 -13.37
N GLY A 78 10.69 6.26 -12.25
CA GLY A 78 10.53 5.44 -11.05
C GLY A 78 10.51 6.22 -9.75
N LEU A 79 10.29 5.50 -8.65
CA LEU A 79 10.26 6.04 -7.29
C LEU A 79 11.42 5.47 -6.47
N LYS A 80 12.00 6.30 -5.60
CA LYS A 80 12.92 5.88 -4.55
C LYS A 80 12.18 5.87 -3.23
N ILE A 81 12.10 4.71 -2.59
CA ILE A 81 11.48 4.56 -1.26
C ILE A 81 12.57 4.71 -0.20
N LYS A 82 12.33 5.54 0.82
CA LYS A 82 13.25 5.76 1.94
C LYS A 82 12.48 5.71 3.26
N PRO A 83 13.11 5.28 4.36
CA PRO A 83 12.56 5.47 5.69
C PRO A 83 12.22 6.94 5.94
N MET A 84 11.14 7.18 6.70
CA MET A 84 10.80 8.49 7.22
C MET A 84 11.41 8.59 8.62
N GLU A 85 12.36 9.51 8.80
CA GLU A 85 12.90 9.88 10.13
C GLU A 85 11.82 10.57 10.99
#